data_AF-A0A653HPM7-F1
#
_entry.id   AF-A0A653HPM7-F1
#
_cell.length_a   1.000
_cell.length_b   1.000
_cell.length_c   1.000
_cell.angle_alpha   90.00
_cell.angle_beta   90.00
_cell.angle_gamma   90.00
#
_symmetry.space_group_name_H-M   'P 1'
#
loop_
_entity.id
_entity.type
_entity.pdbx_description
1 polymer ?
#
loop_
_entity_poly.entity_id
_entity_poly.type
_entity_poly.pdbx_seq_one_letter_code
_entity_poly.pdbx_strand_id
1 'polypeptide(L)'
;MQLIQFLFFNALLYISCVLTFKSDIPSTSTATSADPNEERNSEEATGSSSTNLLYTSKNDFLLASNKICTFESLLSITYSRKMAKVSLSKMNKFIVHVTFGESIDKEYYDRENIALIEDIKKLIKQSLQVRNISYAEHKIHSMAYRIFQRATNLYVFYYENLSARAFILLEKKHTRFWLRQISSVLDNANLNIRDYYIKIKERINNDNIITYDWDAKRIHNMTCRIIQFLSDLAFVDSSAYSDLVKI
;
A
#
# COMPACT_ATOMS: atom_id res chain seq x y z
N MET A 1 20.17 -2.24 3.03
CA MET A 1 19.09 -3.07 3.62
C MET A 1 18.99 -4.37 2.84
N GLN A 2 19.06 -5.53 3.48
CA GLN A 2 19.04 -6.84 2.80
C GLN A 2 17.62 -7.18 2.29
N LEU A 3 17.49 -7.95 1.20
CA LEU A 3 16.19 -8.36 0.63
C LEU A 3 15.26 -9.00 1.67
N ILE A 4 15.82 -9.78 2.61
CA ILE A 4 15.10 -10.41 3.72
C ILE A 4 14.50 -9.36 4.67
N GLN A 5 15.22 -8.28 4.96
CA GLN A 5 14.72 -7.18 5.77
C GLN A 5 13.57 -6.45 5.06
N PHE A 6 13.67 -6.22 3.74
CA PHE A 6 12.59 -5.65 2.91
C PHE A 6 11.32 -6.53 2.87
N LEU A 7 11.49 -7.86 2.78
CA LEU A 7 10.38 -8.81 2.85
C LEU A 7 9.74 -8.81 4.25
N PHE A 8 10.56 -8.74 5.30
CA PHE A 8 10.08 -8.59 6.69
C PHE A 8 9.34 -7.27 6.90
N PHE A 9 9.78 -6.17 6.29
CA PHE A 9 9.10 -4.87 6.38
C PHE A 9 7.78 -4.82 5.61
N ASN A 10 7.70 -5.47 4.45
CA ASN A 10 6.42 -5.66 3.75
C ASN A 10 5.48 -6.59 4.54
N ALA A 11 6.02 -7.60 5.22
CA ALA A 11 5.26 -8.43 6.14
C ALA A 11 4.82 -7.67 7.42
N LEU A 12 5.60 -6.70 7.90
CA LEU A 12 5.21 -5.83 9.02
C LEU A 12 4.12 -4.82 8.63
N LEU A 13 4.18 -4.26 7.41
CA LEU A 13 3.08 -3.48 6.82
C LEU A 13 1.84 -4.34 6.56
N TYR A 14 2.03 -5.62 6.26
CA TYR A 14 0.95 -6.60 6.18
C TYR A 14 0.33 -6.83 7.55
N ILE A 15 1.15 -7.01 8.59
CA ILE A 15 0.72 -7.13 9.97
C ILE A 15 -0.01 -5.84 10.42
N SER A 16 0.42 -4.62 10.10
CA SER A 16 -0.33 -3.41 10.49
C SER A 16 -1.66 -3.23 9.72
N CYS A 17 -1.72 -3.63 8.45
CA CYS A 17 -2.96 -3.63 7.66
C CYS A 17 -3.92 -4.79 8.04
N VAL A 18 -3.40 -5.88 8.62
CA VAL A 18 -4.19 -7.01 9.15
C VAL A 18 -4.54 -6.82 10.63
N LEU A 19 -3.70 -6.16 11.45
CA LEU A 19 -3.90 -5.95 12.90
C LEU A 19 -5.03 -4.98 13.25
N THR A 20 -5.54 -4.20 12.29
CA THR A 20 -6.86 -3.56 12.44
C THR A 20 -8.02 -4.59 12.56
N PHE A 21 -7.74 -5.90 12.65
CA PHE A 21 -8.70 -6.96 12.99
C PHE A 21 -8.72 -7.43 14.45
N LYS A 22 -7.93 -6.87 15.39
CA LYS A 22 -7.97 -7.34 16.79
C LYS A 22 -8.02 -6.30 17.91
N SER A 23 -8.23 -5.01 17.64
CA SER A 23 -8.42 -4.02 18.71
C SER A 23 -9.90 -3.65 18.91
N ASP A 24 -10.76 -4.64 19.17
CA ASP A 24 -11.92 -4.41 20.02
C ASP A 24 -11.49 -4.62 21.48
N ILE A 25 -10.75 -3.66 22.01
CA ILE A 25 -10.57 -3.48 23.46
C ILE A 25 -10.77 -1.99 23.72
N PRO A 26 -11.78 -1.59 24.51
CA PRO A 26 -11.93 -0.20 24.91
C PRO A 26 -10.79 0.13 25.90
N SER A 27 -9.73 0.78 25.43
CA SER A 27 -8.67 1.25 26.33
C SER A 27 -9.11 2.58 26.96
N THR A 28 -10.01 2.49 27.94
CA THR A 28 -9.99 3.42 29.06
C THR A 28 -8.71 3.17 29.86
N SER A 29 -7.76 4.10 29.84
CA SER A 29 -6.88 4.32 30.99
C SER A 29 -6.40 5.77 31.01
N THR A 30 -7.12 6.57 31.80
CA THR A 30 -6.61 7.56 32.76
C THR A 30 -5.21 8.13 32.48
N ALA A 31 -5.20 9.38 32.03
CA ALA A 31 -4.08 10.28 32.15
C ALA A 31 -3.89 10.72 33.61
N THR A 32 -2.77 10.29 34.21
CA THR A 32 -2.02 10.91 35.33
C THR A 32 -0.81 10.00 35.54
N SER A 33 0.44 10.45 35.69
CA SER A 33 1.00 11.72 36.13
C SER A 33 2.39 11.89 35.50
N ALA A 34 2.82 13.15 35.35
CA ALA A 34 4.16 13.52 34.96
C ALA A 34 5.23 12.96 35.91
N ASP A 35 6.36 12.55 35.34
CA ASP A 35 7.66 12.67 36.00
C ASP A 35 8.69 13.11 34.93
N PRO A 36 9.29 14.31 35.06
CA PRO A 36 10.25 14.85 34.11
C PRO A 36 11.65 14.54 34.62
N ASN A 37 12.30 13.50 34.09
CA ASN A 37 13.76 13.37 34.01
C ASN A 37 14.11 11.97 33.53
N GLU A 38 14.30 11.84 32.22
CA GLU A 38 15.34 10.96 31.69
C GLU A 38 15.76 11.53 30.34
N GLU A 39 16.74 12.45 30.39
CA GLU A 39 17.65 12.68 29.28
C GLU A 39 18.29 11.34 28.93
N ARG A 40 17.70 10.65 27.96
CA ARG A 40 18.28 9.44 27.40
C ARG A 40 18.29 9.58 25.89
N ASN A 41 19.31 10.30 25.43
CA ASN A 41 19.91 10.25 24.08
C ASN A 41 19.10 9.41 23.08
N SER A 42 17.95 9.92 22.66
CA SER A 42 17.37 9.49 21.40
C SER A 42 18.17 10.26 20.36
N GLU A 43 19.18 9.62 19.78
CA GLU A 43 19.62 10.00 18.45
C GLU A 43 18.36 10.02 17.59
N GLU A 44 17.84 11.23 17.37
CA GLU A 44 16.85 11.49 16.34
C GLU A 44 17.49 10.95 15.07
N ALA A 45 16.92 9.86 14.56
CA ALA A 45 17.22 9.35 13.24
C ALA A 45 16.94 10.51 12.27
N THR A 46 18.02 11.22 11.93
CA THR A 46 18.02 12.38 11.06
C THR A 46 17.45 11.93 9.73
N GLY A 47 16.27 12.46 9.45
CA GLY A 47 15.47 12.12 8.30
C GLY A 47 16.24 12.28 6.99
N SER A 48 16.17 11.24 6.17
CA SER A 48 16.18 11.26 4.71
C SER A 48 16.84 12.50 4.07
N SER A 49 18.13 12.42 3.79
CA SER A 49 18.80 13.36 2.89
C SER A 49 18.25 13.23 1.46
N SER A 50 18.20 14.34 0.74
CA SER A 50 17.82 14.49 -0.68
C SER A 50 18.52 13.56 -1.68
N THR A 51 19.45 12.72 -1.24
CA THR A 51 20.22 11.75 -2.04
C THR A 51 19.42 10.57 -2.58
N ASN A 52 18.17 10.37 -2.15
CA ASN A 52 17.38 9.19 -2.54
C ASN A 52 16.19 9.48 -3.47
N LEU A 53 15.98 10.73 -3.94
CA LEU A 53 14.88 11.02 -4.87
C LEU A 53 15.18 10.47 -6.27
N LEU A 54 14.20 9.80 -6.87
CA LEU A 54 14.33 9.21 -8.22
C LEU A 54 14.25 10.26 -9.33
N TYR A 55 13.60 11.38 -9.07
CA TYR A 55 13.38 12.44 -10.05
C TYR A 55 13.63 13.81 -9.44
N THR A 56 14.41 14.64 -10.13
CA THR A 56 14.60 16.07 -9.83
C THR A 56 13.75 16.97 -10.74
N SER A 57 13.33 16.45 -11.90
CA SER A 57 12.44 17.13 -12.86
C SER A 57 10.97 16.79 -12.58
N LYS A 58 10.17 17.83 -12.33
CA LYS A 58 8.71 17.72 -12.15
C LYS A 58 8.03 17.03 -13.34
N ASN A 59 8.43 17.38 -14.56
CA ASN A 59 7.79 16.86 -15.77
C ASN A 59 8.10 15.37 -15.95
N ASP A 60 9.35 14.96 -15.72
CA ASP A 60 9.75 13.56 -15.85
C ASP A 60 9.09 12.70 -14.78
N PHE A 61 9.01 13.21 -13.54
CA PHE A 61 8.27 12.57 -12.46
C PHE A 61 6.80 12.37 -12.83
N LEU A 62 6.11 13.43 -13.28
CA LEU A 62 4.69 13.34 -13.64
C LEU A 62 4.44 12.41 -14.82
N LEU A 63 5.31 12.40 -15.83
CA LEU A 63 5.16 11.53 -17.00
C LEU A 63 5.35 10.06 -16.61
N ALA A 64 6.44 9.75 -15.89
CA ALA A 64 6.72 8.38 -15.45
C ALA A 64 5.67 7.87 -14.45
N SER A 65 5.31 8.68 -13.46
CA SER A 65 4.32 8.31 -12.44
C SER A 65 2.93 8.07 -13.02
N ASN A 66 2.47 8.89 -13.98
CA ASN A 66 1.17 8.66 -14.64
C ASN A 66 1.17 7.36 -15.46
N LYS A 67 2.30 7.03 -16.12
CA LYS A 67 2.47 5.78 -16.87
C LYS A 67 2.37 4.56 -15.94
N ILE A 68 3.12 4.56 -14.83
CA ILE A 68 3.10 3.48 -13.83
C ILE A 68 1.75 3.39 -13.12
N CYS A 69 1.16 4.52 -12.71
CA CYS A 69 -0.14 4.54 -12.04
C CYS A 69 -1.26 3.96 -12.93
N THR A 70 -1.25 4.31 -14.22
CA THR A 70 -2.20 3.74 -15.18
C THR A 70 -1.96 2.26 -15.41
N PHE A 71 -0.70 1.85 -15.54
CA PHE A 71 -0.31 0.46 -15.69
C PHE A 71 -0.78 -0.40 -14.49
N GLU A 72 -0.46 0.00 -13.26
CA GLU A 72 -0.84 -0.72 -12.04
C GLU A 72 -2.37 -0.81 -11.88
N SER A 73 -3.10 0.27 -12.20
CA SER A 73 -4.57 0.27 -12.16
C SER A 73 -5.17 -0.74 -13.14
N LEU A 74 -4.65 -0.82 -14.37
CA LEU A 74 -5.12 -1.75 -15.39
C LEU A 74 -4.81 -3.20 -15.03
N LEU A 75 -3.63 -3.46 -14.46
CA LEU A 75 -3.28 -4.79 -13.95
C LEU A 75 -4.15 -5.19 -12.78
N SER A 76 -4.43 -4.26 -11.86
CA SER A 76 -5.34 -4.51 -10.74
C SER A 76 -6.73 -4.94 -11.24
N ILE A 77 -7.30 -4.23 -12.21
CA ILE A 77 -8.60 -4.59 -12.80
C ILE A 77 -8.54 -5.95 -13.49
N THR A 78 -7.47 -6.22 -14.25
CA THR A 78 -7.28 -7.50 -14.96
C THR A 78 -7.18 -8.66 -13.98
N TYR A 79 -6.40 -8.50 -12.90
CA TYR A 79 -6.23 -9.52 -11.88
C TYR A 79 -7.53 -9.75 -11.10
N SER A 80 -8.24 -8.70 -10.69
CA SER A 80 -9.56 -8.85 -10.06
C SER A 80 -10.52 -9.60 -10.98
N ARG A 81 -10.59 -9.26 -12.28
CA ARG A 81 -11.43 -10.01 -13.24
C ARG A 81 -11.02 -11.48 -13.39
N LYS A 82 -9.72 -11.79 -13.33
CA LYS A 82 -9.24 -13.19 -13.32
C LYS A 82 -9.77 -13.92 -12.09
N MET A 83 -9.71 -13.27 -10.92
CA MET A 83 -10.25 -13.82 -9.68
C MET A 83 -11.76 -14.03 -9.76
N ALA A 84 -12.55 -13.10 -10.31
CA ALA A 84 -13.99 -13.29 -10.51
C ALA A 84 -14.37 -14.52 -11.37
N LYS A 85 -13.46 -14.98 -12.24
CA LYS A 85 -13.70 -16.13 -13.14
C LYS A 85 -13.30 -17.47 -12.53
N VAL A 86 -12.68 -17.49 -11.35
CA VAL A 86 -12.37 -18.76 -10.68
C VAL A 86 -13.66 -19.39 -10.19
N SER A 87 -13.71 -20.73 -10.15
CA SER A 87 -14.87 -21.45 -9.61
C SER A 87 -15.20 -20.99 -8.19
N LEU A 88 -16.48 -20.96 -7.81
CA LEU A 88 -16.93 -20.57 -6.48
C LEU A 88 -16.18 -21.31 -5.35
N SER A 89 -15.90 -22.60 -5.52
CA SER A 89 -15.09 -23.37 -4.58
C SER A 89 -13.68 -22.80 -4.38
N LYS A 90 -12.99 -22.40 -5.46
CA LYS A 90 -11.67 -21.77 -5.39
C LYS A 90 -11.73 -20.37 -4.79
N MET A 91 -12.78 -19.60 -5.08
CA MET A 91 -13.00 -18.29 -4.47
C MET A 91 -13.26 -18.40 -2.97
N ASN A 92 -14.11 -19.35 -2.55
CA ASN A 92 -14.38 -19.61 -1.15
C ASN A 92 -13.13 -20.08 -0.41
N LYS A 93 -12.30 -20.94 -1.04
CA LYS A 93 -10.99 -21.31 -0.49
C LYS A 93 -10.11 -20.07 -0.31
N PHE A 94 -10.02 -19.19 -1.31
CA PHE A 94 -9.27 -17.94 -1.18
C PHE A 94 -9.79 -17.07 -0.02
N ILE A 95 -11.11 -16.89 0.09
CA ILE A 95 -11.72 -16.09 1.18
C ILE A 95 -11.43 -16.71 2.54
N VAL A 96 -11.75 -17.99 2.74
CA VAL A 96 -11.51 -18.70 4.01
C VAL A 96 -10.03 -18.66 4.38
N HIS A 97 -9.16 -18.87 3.41
CA HIS A 97 -7.72 -18.81 3.60
C HIS A 97 -7.27 -17.44 4.08
N VAL A 98 -7.72 -16.36 3.43
CA VAL A 98 -7.40 -14.99 3.83
C VAL A 98 -8.01 -14.59 5.17
N THR A 99 -9.24 -15.03 5.48
CA THR A 99 -9.93 -14.65 6.72
C THR A 99 -9.44 -15.42 7.94
N PHE A 100 -9.13 -16.71 7.79
CA PHE A 100 -8.86 -17.60 8.93
C PHE A 100 -7.50 -18.31 8.86
N GLY A 101 -6.76 -18.21 7.76
CA GLY A 101 -5.56 -19.01 7.51
C GLY A 101 -4.47 -18.84 8.57
N GLU A 102 -4.25 -17.61 9.06
CA GLU A 102 -3.28 -17.35 10.14
C GLU A 102 -3.62 -18.08 11.45
N SER A 103 -4.90 -18.37 11.69
CA SER A 103 -5.39 -19.04 12.91
C SER A 103 -5.47 -20.57 12.80
N ILE A 104 -5.40 -21.11 11.58
CA ILE A 104 -5.58 -22.54 11.30
C ILE A 104 -4.24 -23.20 11.00
N ASP A 105 -3.49 -22.65 10.05
CA ASP A 105 -2.18 -23.15 9.64
C ASP A 105 -1.40 -22.00 8.98
N LYS A 106 -0.57 -21.34 9.80
CA LYS A 106 0.21 -20.18 9.36
C LYS A 106 1.21 -20.52 8.26
N GLU A 107 1.82 -21.71 8.29
CA GLU A 107 2.83 -22.06 7.29
C GLU A 107 2.19 -22.29 5.92
N TYR A 108 1.07 -23.01 5.89
CA TYR A 108 0.28 -23.15 4.68
C TYR A 108 -0.26 -21.80 4.19
N TYR A 109 -0.68 -20.95 5.13
CA TYR A 109 -1.14 -19.59 4.84
C TYR A 109 -0.12 -18.75 4.09
N ASP A 110 1.08 -18.64 4.66
CA ASP A 110 2.18 -17.86 4.11
C ASP A 110 2.59 -18.40 2.73
N ARG A 111 2.63 -19.72 2.56
CA ARG A 111 3.02 -20.39 1.30
C ARG A 111 2.08 -20.06 0.14
N GLU A 112 0.77 -20.15 0.35
CA GLU A 112 -0.23 -19.85 -0.67
C GLU A 112 -0.25 -18.35 -1.03
N ASN A 113 -0.10 -17.47 -0.04
CA ASN A 113 0.02 -16.03 -0.29
C ASN A 113 1.26 -15.72 -1.13
N ILE A 114 2.40 -16.33 -0.81
CA ILE A 114 3.64 -16.21 -1.61
C ILE A 114 3.38 -16.66 -3.04
N ALA A 115 2.71 -17.79 -3.26
CA ALA A 115 2.41 -18.28 -4.60
C ALA A 115 1.54 -17.30 -5.41
N LEU A 116 0.49 -16.75 -4.80
CA LEU A 116 -0.38 -15.75 -5.43
C LEU A 116 0.36 -14.46 -5.79
N ILE A 117 1.25 -14.01 -4.90
CA ILE A 117 2.09 -12.82 -5.11
C ILE A 117 3.09 -13.06 -6.24
N GLU A 118 3.75 -14.22 -6.28
CA GLU A 118 4.69 -14.57 -7.37
C GLU A 118 3.99 -14.63 -8.73
N ASP A 119 2.75 -15.13 -8.78
CA ASP A 119 1.93 -15.10 -9.99
C ASP A 119 1.62 -13.66 -10.46
N ILE A 120 1.31 -12.75 -9.54
CA ILE A 120 1.14 -11.33 -9.86
C ILE A 120 2.45 -10.72 -10.35
N LYS A 121 3.59 -11.02 -9.70
CA LYS A 121 4.91 -10.54 -10.13
C LYS A 121 5.25 -10.98 -11.55
N LYS A 122 4.99 -12.24 -11.91
CA LYS A 122 5.17 -12.75 -13.28
C LYS A 122 4.35 -11.93 -14.29
N LEU A 123 3.08 -11.66 -13.98
CA LEU A 123 2.20 -10.85 -14.83
C LEU A 123 2.71 -9.40 -14.98
N ILE A 124 3.20 -8.79 -13.90
CA ILE A 124 3.80 -7.45 -13.92
C ILE A 124 5.03 -7.45 -14.84
N LYS A 125 5.98 -8.37 -14.62
CA LYS A 125 7.23 -8.45 -15.40
C LYS A 125 6.97 -8.61 -16.89
N GLN A 126 6.09 -9.56 -17.26
CA GLN A 126 5.68 -9.75 -18.65
C GLN A 126 5.07 -8.48 -19.24
N SER A 127 4.18 -7.81 -18.50
CA SER A 127 3.50 -6.61 -18.97
C SER A 127 4.42 -5.39 -19.07
N LEU A 128 5.42 -5.27 -18.20
CA LEU A 128 6.47 -4.24 -18.26
C LEU A 128 7.37 -4.46 -19.47
N GLN A 129 7.79 -5.71 -19.72
CA GLN A 129 8.63 -6.09 -20.86
C GLN A 129 7.95 -5.75 -22.20
N VAL A 130 6.68 -6.13 -22.37
CA VAL A 130 5.90 -5.83 -23.59
C VAL A 130 5.77 -4.32 -23.83
N ARG A 131 5.76 -3.51 -22.77
CA ARG A 131 5.60 -2.04 -22.84
C ARG A 131 6.94 -1.28 -22.83
N ASN A 132 8.06 -2.00 -22.82
CA ASN A 132 9.41 -1.46 -22.68
C ASN A 132 9.52 -0.46 -21.51
N ILE A 133 9.08 -0.88 -20.32
CA ILE A 133 9.15 -0.09 -19.09
C ILE A 133 10.18 -0.72 -18.16
N SER A 134 11.25 0.01 -17.86
CA SER A 134 12.18 -0.39 -16.79
C SER A 134 11.57 -0.05 -15.42
N TYR A 135 11.58 -1.01 -14.51
CA TYR A 135 11.08 -0.86 -13.14
C TYR A 135 11.86 -1.77 -12.20
N ALA A 136 12.33 -1.23 -11.07
CA ALA A 136 13.19 -1.98 -10.14
C ALA A 136 12.43 -3.15 -9.49
N GLU A 137 13.14 -4.26 -9.23
CA GLU A 137 12.53 -5.51 -8.72
C GLU A 137 11.78 -5.30 -7.39
N HIS A 138 12.33 -4.51 -6.47
CA HIS A 138 11.67 -4.21 -5.18
C HIS A 138 10.35 -3.43 -5.37
N LYS A 139 10.26 -2.59 -6.41
CA LYS A 139 9.02 -1.86 -6.75
C LYS A 139 8.01 -2.76 -7.47
N ILE A 140 8.48 -3.73 -8.26
CA ILE A 140 7.62 -4.80 -8.81
C ILE A 140 7.00 -5.60 -7.67
N HIS A 141 7.80 -5.94 -6.66
CA HIS A 141 7.32 -6.61 -5.46
C HIS A 141 6.25 -5.78 -4.74
N SER A 142 6.55 -4.51 -4.43
CA SER A 142 5.59 -3.60 -3.80
C SER A 142 4.27 -3.45 -4.60
N MET A 143 4.38 -3.31 -5.93
CA MET A 143 3.22 -3.30 -6.84
C MET A 143 2.39 -4.59 -6.76
N ALA A 144 3.04 -5.75 -6.70
CA ALA A 144 2.35 -7.04 -6.58
C ALA A 144 1.54 -7.13 -5.29
N TYR A 145 2.10 -6.67 -4.17
CA TYR A 145 1.38 -6.61 -2.89
C TYR A 145 0.19 -5.66 -2.94
N ARG A 146 0.33 -4.46 -3.52
CA ARG A 146 -0.82 -3.55 -3.66
C ARG A 146 -1.93 -4.15 -4.51
N ILE A 147 -1.60 -4.85 -5.61
CA ILE A 147 -2.58 -5.58 -6.44
C ILE A 147 -3.25 -6.69 -5.63
N PHE A 148 -2.48 -7.49 -4.89
CA PHE A 148 -2.99 -8.55 -4.04
C PHE A 148 -3.95 -8.00 -2.97
N GLN A 149 -3.54 -6.95 -2.25
CA GLN A 149 -4.37 -6.26 -1.25
C GLN A 149 -5.67 -5.70 -1.85
N ARG A 150 -5.64 -5.16 -3.07
CA ARG A 150 -6.88 -4.72 -3.76
C ARG A 150 -7.81 -5.91 -4.03
N ALA A 151 -7.28 -7.04 -4.45
CA ALA A 151 -8.07 -8.25 -4.69
C ALA A 151 -8.66 -8.81 -3.38
N THR A 152 -7.84 -8.92 -2.33
CA THR A 152 -8.30 -9.29 -0.99
C THR A 152 -9.40 -8.38 -0.50
N ASN A 153 -9.19 -7.06 -0.55
CA ASN A 153 -10.18 -6.11 -0.10
C ASN A 153 -11.50 -6.26 -0.88
N LEU A 154 -11.42 -6.40 -2.20
CA LEU A 154 -12.59 -6.59 -3.05
C LEU A 154 -13.37 -7.88 -2.75
N TYR A 155 -12.69 -9.02 -2.66
CA TYR A 155 -13.35 -10.33 -2.61
C TYR A 155 -13.61 -10.85 -1.19
N VAL A 156 -12.85 -10.40 -0.20
CA VAL A 156 -13.01 -10.83 1.20
C VAL A 156 -13.84 -9.83 1.99
N PHE A 157 -13.65 -8.53 1.77
CA PHE A 157 -14.31 -7.49 2.57
C PHE A 157 -15.44 -6.75 1.83
N TYR A 158 -15.48 -6.77 0.49
CA TYR A 158 -16.43 -6.00 -0.32
C TYR A 158 -17.28 -6.83 -1.30
N TYR A 159 -17.32 -8.16 -1.15
CA TYR A 159 -18.08 -9.03 -2.05
C TYR A 159 -19.53 -8.51 -2.18
N GLU A 160 -20.01 -8.39 -3.42
CA GLU A 160 -21.35 -7.88 -3.82
C GLU A 160 -21.67 -6.38 -3.59
N ASN A 161 -20.91 -5.66 -2.77
CA ASN A 161 -21.24 -4.27 -2.40
C ASN A 161 -20.64 -3.19 -3.33
N LEU A 162 -19.54 -3.47 -4.04
CA LEU A 162 -18.86 -2.47 -4.86
C LEU A 162 -18.31 -3.06 -6.17
N SER A 163 -18.41 -2.29 -7.25
CA SER A 163 -17.73 -2.64 -8.50
C SER A 163 -16.21 -2.51 -8.34
N ALA A 164 -15.49 -3.61 -8.61
CA ALA A 164 -14.02 -3.65 -8.69
C ALA A 164 -13.44 -2.48 -9.49
N ARG A 165 -14.11 -2.13 -10.60
CA ARG A 165 -13.69 -1.05 -11.49
C ARG A 165 -13.87 0.31 -10.81
N ALA A 166 -14.98 0.54 -10.12
CA ALA A 166 -15.23 1.81 -9.44
C ALA A 166 -14.20 2.05 -8.33
N PHE A 167 -13.96 1.04 -7.49
CA PHE A 167 -12.97 1.08 -6.40
C PHE A 167 -11.58 1.45 -6.90
N ILE A 168 -11.07 0.75 -7.93
CA ILE A 168 -9.72 0.94 -8.46
C ILE A 168 -9.60 2.31 -9.16
N LEU A 169 -10.63 2.74 -9.88
CA LEU A 169 -10.61 4.05 -10.56
C LEU A 169 -10.64 5.21 -9.57
N LEU A 170 -11.35 5.06 -8.45
CA LEU A 170 -11.39 6.05 -7.39
C LEU A 170 -10.05 6.16 -6.68
N GLU A 171 -9.43 5.03 -6.31
CA GLU A 171 -8.06 5.03 -5.77
C GLU A 171 -7.11 5.75 -6.73
N LYS A 172 -7.15 5.41 -8.02
CA LYS A 172 -6.34 6.05 -9.06
C LYS A 172 -6.55 7.58 -9.10
N LYS A 173 -7.78 8.08 -8.93
CA LYS A 173 -8.08 9.52 -8.88
C LYS A 173 -7.36 10.19 -7.71
N HIS A 174 -7.42 9.60 -6.51
CA HIS A 174 -6.71 10.12 -5.34
C HIS A 174 -5.19 10.02 -5.50
N THR A 175 -4.66 8.90 -6.01
CA THR A 175 -3.22 8.75 -6.30
C THR A 175 -2.73 9.83 -7.25
N ARG A 176 -3.45 10.09 -8.35
CA ARG A 176 -3.06 11.13 -9.33
C ARG A 176 -3.10 12.53 -8.75
N PHE A 177 -4.05 12.82 -7.86
CA PHE A 177 -4.05 14.09 -7.14
C PHE A 177 -2.76 14.24 -6.32
N TRP A 178 -2.41 13.23 -5.53
CA TRP A 178 -1.22 13.29 -4.68
C TRP A 178 0.10 13.26 -5.43
N LEU A 179 0.18 12.57 -6.57
CA LEU A 179 1.32 12.69 -7.48
C LEU A 179 1.55 14.15 -7.90
N ARG A 180 0.49 14.90 -8.20
CA ARG A 180 0.62 16.32 -8.54
C ARG A 180 1.09 17.16 -7.35
N GLN A 181 0.57 16.90 -6.15
CA GLN A 181 0.99 17.61 -4.93
C GLN A 181 2.45 17.34 -4.58
N ILE A 182 2.90 16.08 -4.69
CA ILE A 182 4.30 15.72 -4.45
C ILE A 182 5.21 16.34 -5.52
N SER A 183 4.76 16.37 -6.79
CA SER A 183 5.56 16.94 -7.88
C SER A 183 5.92 18.42 -7.70
N SER A 184 5.16 19.17 -6.89
CA SER A 184 5.46 20.58 -6.58
C SER A 184 6.44 20.78 -5.42
N VAL A 185 6.89 19.70 -4.78
CA VAL A 185 7.80 19.76 -3.63
C VAL A 185 8.99 18.78 -3.78
N LEU A 186 9.24 18.28 -5.00
CA LEU A 186 10.35 17.35 -5.27
C LEU A 186 11.73 18.02 -5.13
N ASP A 187 11.79 19.34 -5.22
CA ASP A 187 12.97 20.16 -4.95
C ASP A 187 13.22 20.37 -3.45
N ASN A 188 12.26 20.00 -2.58
CA ASN A 188 12.42 20.09 -1.14
C ASN A 188 13.21 18.89 -0.59
N ALA A 189 14.42 19.16 -0.10
CA ALA A 189 15.31 18.15 0.48
C ALA A 189 14.73 17.44 1.72
N ASN A 190 13.70 18.00 2.36
CA ASN A 190 13.08 17.49 3.59
C ASN A 190 11.71 16.83 3.34
N LEU A 191 11.47 16.28 2.14
CA LEU A 191 10.21 15.61 1.84
C LEU A 191 10.01 14.38 2.73
N ASN A 192 9.14 14.49 3.75
CA ASN A 192 8.69 13.36 4.54
C ASN A 192 7.34 12.84 4.04
N ILE A 193 7.33 11.62 3.49
CA ILE A 193 6.11 11.03 2.94
C ILE A 193 5.04 10.76 4.01
N ARG A 194 5.43 10.57 5.28
CA ARG A 194 4.53 10.33 6.41
C ARG A 194 3.55 11.49 6.64
N ASP A 195 4.01 12.72 6.42
CA ASP A 195 3.20 13.93 6.59
C ASP A 195 2.01 13.96 5.63
N TYR A 196 2.08 13.19 4.54
CA TYR A 196 1.01 13.06 3.58
C TYR A 196 -0.04 12.04 4.00
N TYR A 197 0.26 11.09 4.91
CA TYR A 197 -0.71 10.06 5.33
C TYR A 197 -2.02 10.67 5.85
N ILE A 198 -1.92 11.59 6.82
CA ILE A 198 -3.08 12.25 7.43
C ILE A 198 -3.87 13.01 6.36
N LYS A 199 -3.18 13.79 5.52
CA LYS A 199 -3.79 14.60 4.46
C LYS A 199 -4.46 13.72 3.38
N ILE A 200 -3.85 12.60 3.01
CA ILE A 200 -4.42 11.62 2.08
C ILE A 200 -5.71 11.05 2.67
N LYS A 201 -5.66 10.61 3.93
CA LYS A 201 -6.80 10.05 4.64
C LYS A 201 -7.96 11.05 4.73
N GLU A 202 -7.69 12.29 5.13
CA GLU A 202 -8.68 13.38 5.19
C GLU A 202 -9.31 13.63 3.82
N ARG A 203 -8.50 13.68 2.75
CA ARG A 203 -9.03 13.87 1.39
C ARG A 203 -9.98 12.75 0.97
N ILE A 204 -9.68 11.50 1.32
CA ILE A 204 -10.52 10.34 0.99
C ILE A 204 -11.80 10.39 1.83
N ASN A 205 -11.69 10.68 3.14
CA ASN A 205 -12.84 10.88 4.03
C ASN A 205 -13.81 11.97 3.53
N ASN A 206 -13.29 13.02 2.91
CA ASN A 206 -14.07 14.15 2.40
C ASN A 206 -14.57 13.98 0.95
N ASP A 207 -14.32 12.84 0.29
CA ASP A 207 -14.87 12.59 -1.04
C ASP A 207 -16.31 12.07 -0.91
N ASN A 208 -17.28 12.89 -1.33
CA ASN A 208 -18.71 12.59 -1.20
C ASN A 208 -19.16 11.31 -1.92
N ILE A 209 -18.35 10.77 -2.84
CA ILE A 209 -18.60 9.47 -3.50
C ILE A 209 -18.31 8.30 -2.53
N ILE A 210 -17.49 8.53 -1.51
CA ILE A 210 -17.00 7.53 -0.55
C ILE A 210 -17.86 7.51 0.73
N THR A 211 -18.44 8.64 1.11
CA THR A 211 -19.07 8.85 2.43
C THR A 211 -20.35 8.07 2.68
N TYR A 212 -21.00 7.49 1.66
CA TYR A 212 -22.24 6.72 1.86
C TYR A 212 -22.01 5.22 2.14
N ASP A 213 -20.86 4.65 1.75
CA ASP A 213 -20.71 3.18 1.71
C ASP A 213 -19.38 2.65 2.27
N TRP A 214 -18.47 3.50 2.76
CA TRP A 214 -17.12 3.05 3.13
C TRP A 214 -16.81 3.20 4.61
N ASP A 215 -16.53 2.07 5.27
CA ASP A 215 -16.03 2.05 6.65
C ASP A 215 -14.61 2.64 6.76
N ALA A 216 -14.23 3.02 7.98
CA ALA A 216 -12.92 3.63 8.27
C ALA A 216 -11.72 2.75 7.85
N LYS A 217 -11.90 1.43 7.84
CA LYS A 217 -10.86 0.47 7.45
C LYS A 217 -10.61 0.51 5.94
N ARG A 218 -11.65 0.72 5.12
CA ARG A 218 -11.50 0.88 3.66
C ARG A 218 -10.64 2.09 3.31
N ILE A 219 -10.91 3.19 4.00
CA ILE A 219 -10.21 4.46 3.81
C ILE A 219 -8.76 4.33 4.26
N HIS A 220 -8.52 3.69 5.41
CA HIS A 220 -7.18 3.36 5.87
C HIS A 220 -6.40 2.52 4.83
N ASN A 221 -6.98 1.40 4.37
CA ASN A 221 -6.34 0.51 3.41
C ASN A 221 -6.02 1.20 2.08
N MET A 222 -6.91 2.07 1.59
CA MET A 222 -6.66 2.89 0.40
C MET A 222 -5.52 3.89 0.65
N THR A 223 -5.53 4.57 1.80
CA THR A 223 -4.48 5.51 2.20
C THR A 223 -3.12 4.82 2.21
N CYS A 224 -3.02 3.64 2.83
CA CYS A 224 -1.79 2.84 2.89
C CYS A 224 -1.27 2.44 1.51
N ARG A 225 -2.14 2.03 0.57
CA ARG A 225 -1.69 1.73 -0.79
C ARG A 225 -1.24 2.97 -1.56
N ILE A 226 -1.94 4.10 -1.38
CA ILE A 226 -1.56 5.36 -2.01
C ILE A 226 -0.19 5.80 -1.51
N ILE A 227 0.03 5.82 -0.18
CA ILE A 227 1.32 6.28 0.36
C ILE A 227 2.47 5.36 -0.07
N GLN A 228 2.29 4.03 -0.05
CA GLN A 228 3.28 3.07 -0.57
C GLN A 228 3.61 3.33 -2.05
N PHE A 229 2.58 3.59 -2.87
CA PHE A 229 2.77 3.90 -4.29
C PHE A 229 3.53 5.21 -4.51
N LEU A 230 3.24 6.24 -3.70
CA LEU A 230 3.93 7.52 -3.78
C LEU A 230 5.40 7.37 -3.35
N SER A 231 5.67 6.62 -2.28
CA SER A 231 7.02 6.29 -1.83
C SER A 231 7.82 5.57 -2.93
N ASP A 232 7.25 4.55 -3.57
CA ASP A 232 7.88 3.83 -4.68
C ASP A 232 8.30 4.73 -5.84
N LEU A 233 7.57 5.81 -6.09
CA LEU A 233 7.86 6.70 -7.21
C LEU A 233 8.76 7.86 -6.84
N ALA A 234 8.65 8.37 -5.62
CA ALA A 234 9.48 9.46 -5.14
C ALA A 234 10.92 9.01 -4.89
N PHE A 235 11.12 7.80 -4.35
CA PHE A 235 12.43 7.34 -3.89
C PHE A 235 13.04 6.25 -4.77
N VAL A 236 14.37 6.24 -4.89
CA VAL A 236 15.15 5.25 -5.66
C VAL A 236 15.11 3.88 -4.98
N ASP A 237 15.24 3.87 -3.65
CA ASP A 237 15.31 2.69 -2.81
C ASP A 237 14.10 2.58 -1.88
N SER A 238 14.18 1.63 -0.95
CA SER A 238 13.13 1.39 0.01
C SER A 238 13.30 2.18 1.31
N SER A 239 14.13 3.24 1.36
CA SER A 239 14.42 3.96 2.61
C SER A 239 13.15 4.55 3.23
N ALA A 240 12.25 5.09 2.41
CA ALA A 240 10.98 5.66 2.88
C ALA A 240 10.02 4.64 3.51
N TYR A 241 10.26 3.33 3.37
CA TYR A 241 9.41 2.31 3.99
C TYR A 241 9.66 2.16 5.48
N SER A 242 10.87 2.44 6.00
CA SER A 242 11.10 2.44 7.46
C SER A 242 10.23 3.47 8.17
N ASP A 243 9.93 4.56 7.48
CA ASP A 243 9.10 5.65 8.00
C ASP A 243 7.60 5.31 7.97
N LEU A 244 7.19 4.39 7.07
CA LEU A 244 5.81 3.89 6.99
C LEU A 244 5.50 2.82 8.05
N VAL A 245 6.51 2.15 8.60
CA VAL A 245 6.33 1.09 9.62
C VAL A 245 5.89 1.65 10.98
N LYS A 246 6.09 2.95 11.22
CA LYS A 246 5.73 3.65 12.46
C LYS A 246 4.36 4.37 12.40
N ILE A 247 3.57 4.15 11.36
CA ILE A 247 2.21 4.69 11.18
C ILE A 247 1.19 3.65 11.63
#